data_AF-A0A1Q7CDC9-F1
#
_entry.id   AF-A0A1Q7CDC9-F1
#
_cell.length_a   1.000
_cell.length_b   1.000
_cell.length_c   1.000
_cell.angle_alpha   90.00
_cell.angle_beta   90.00
_cell.angle_gamma   90.00
#
_symmetry.space_group_name_H-M   'P 1'
#
loop_
_entity.id
_entity.type
_entity.pdbx_description
1 polymer ?
#
loop_
_entity_poly.entity_id
_entity_poly.type
_entity_poly.pdbx_seq_one_letter_code
_entity_poly.pdbx_strand_id
1 'polypeptide(L)'
;MDSIPGGARYKQSMLLFRNNRDGTFEDVSTVLSAIPAASRRGAAFGDINNDGNVDIVIVNVGEPPSLLLNQGSNGNHRVLFKLIGMKSNKSGIGARVTVMTATSTQFNEVRGGGSYLSQNDPRLHFGLGADSKISQIEIRWPNGKIETLRELPADFIYTIVEEQGITNKTALPPPLRRDLPDTGD
;
A
#
# COMPACT_ATOMS: atom_id res chain seq x y z
N MET A 1 -29.05 -2.48 -18.89
CA MET A 1 -27.59 -2.26 -18.98
C MET A 1 -26.98 -3.36 -19.84
N ASP A 2 -27.20 -4.64 -19.51
CA ASP A 2 -26.59 -5.78 -20.23
C ASP A 2 -27.09 -6.00 -21.67
N SER A 3 -28.20 -5.39 -22.06
CA SER A 3 -28.81 -5.53 -23.38
C SER A 3 -28.29 -4.54 -24.42
N ILE A 4 -27.39 -3.61 -24.07
CA ILE A 4 -26.85 -2.60 -25.00
C ILE A 4 -25.61 -3.18 -25.71
N PRO A 5 -25.65 -3.38 -27.05
CA PRO A 5 -24.48 -3.85 -27.79
C PRO A 5 -23.28 -2.91 -27.62
N GLY A 6 -22.11 -3.45 -27.27
CA GLY A 6 -20.90 -2.67 -26.98
C GLY A 6 -20.91 -1.91 -25.65
N GLY A 7 -22.01 -1.98 -24.88
CA GLY A 7 -22.11 -1.38 -23.55
C GLY A 7 -21.39 -2.18 -22.48
N ALA A 8 -20.98 -1.50 -21.41
CA ALA A 8 -20.47 -2.17 -20.21
C ALA A 8 -21.56 -3.05 -19.59
N ARG A 9 -21.19 -4.30 -19.27
CA ARG A 9 -22.05 -5.23 -18.54
C ARG A 9 -22.08 -4.85 -17.06
N TYR A 10 -23.18 -5.18 -16.39
CA TYR A 10 -23.38 -4.96 -14.96
C TYR A 10 -22.36 -5.70 -14.08
N LYS A 11 -22.00 -6.93 -14.48
CA LYS A 11 -20.90 -7.69 -13.88
C LYS A 11 -19.65 -7.53 -14.74
N GLN A 12 -18.55 -7.10 -14.12
CA GLN A 12 -17.28 -6.86 -14.81
C GLN A 12 -16.14 -7.60 -14.13
N SER A 13 -15.15 -8.01 -14.93
CA SER A 13 -13.86 -8.49 -14.41
C SER A 13 -13.14 -7.36 -13.68
N MET A 14 -12.31 -7.72 -12.70
CA MET A 14 -11.44 -6.74 -12.07
C MET A 14 -10.29 -6.40 -13.01
N LEU A 15 -9.87 -5.14 -12.97
CA LEU A 15 -8.71 -4.67 -13.70
C LEU A 15 -7.59 -4.36 -12.73
N LEU A 16 -6.37 -4.76 -13.09
CA LEU A 16 -5.16 -4.44 -12.34
C LEU A 16 -4.09 -3.97 -13.31
N PHE A 17 -3.57 -2.77 -13.06
CA PHE A 17 -2.56 -2.16 -13.90
C PHE A 17 -1.26 -1.96 -13.12
N ARG A 18 -0.15 -2.43 -13.68
CA ARG A 18 1.19 -2.18 -13.15
C ARG A 18 1.73 -0.88 -13.74
N ASN A 19 2.16 0.03 -12.87
CA ASN A 19 2.85 1.25 -13.29
C ASN A 19 4.29 0.90 -13.72
N ASN A 20 4.65 1.21 -14.96
CA ASN A 20 5.96 0.93 -15.55
C ASN A 20 7.04 1.98 -15.21
N ARG A 21 6.65 3.03 -14.47
CA ARG A 21 7.50 4.16 -14.02
C ARG A 21 8.01 5.07 -15.15
N ASP A 22 7.42 4.98 -16.33
CA ASP A 22 7.69 5.82 -17.50
C ASP A 22 6.44 6.58 -17.97
N GLY A 23 5.40 6.63 -17.13
CA GLY A 23 4.10 7.21 -17.48
C GLY A 23 3.15 6.23 -18.18
N THR A 24 3.59 5.01 -18.46
CA THR A 24 2.75 3.94 -19.03
C THR A 24 2.32 2.92 -17.98
N PHE A 25 1.31 2.13 -18.34
CA PHE A 25 0.75 1.08 -17.50
C PHE A 25 0.57 -0.22 -18.30
N GLU A 26 0.92 -1.34 -17.68
CA GLU A 26 0.71 -2.69 -18.20
C GLU A 26 -0.56 -3.28 -17.57
N ASP A 27 -1.48 -3.81 -18.39
CA ASP A 27 -2.61 -4.59 -17.91
C ASP A 27 -2.11 -5.97 -17.43
N VAL A 28 -2.18 -6.18 -16.12
CA VAL A 28 -1.80 -7.44 -15.46
C VAL A 28 -3.01 -8.15 -14.86
N SER A 29 -4.23 -7.83 -15.33
CA SER A 29 -5.49 -8.38 -14.80
C SER A 29 -5.60 -9.89 -14.88
N THR A 30 -4.78 -10.54 -15.72
CA THR A 30 -4.68 -12.00 -15.81
C THR A 30 -4.35 -12.65 -14.48
N VAL A 31 -3.64 -11.97 -13.57
CA VAL A 31 -3.36 -12.51 -12.22
C VAL A 31 -4.62 -12.65 -11.37
N LEU A 32 -5.71 -11.98 -11.75
CA LEU A 32 -7.01 -12.02 -11.10
C LEU A 32 -8.03 -12.88 -11.88
N SER A 33 -7.61 -13.64 -12.90
CA SER A 33 -8.52 -14.37 -13.80
C SER A 33 -9.39 -15.41 -13.10
N ALA A 34 -8.91 -15.96 -11.97
CA ALA A 34 -9.66 -16.91 -11.16
C ALA A 34 -10.84 -16.26 -10.41
N ILE A 35 -10.88 -14.93 -10.32
CA ILE A 35 -11.93 -14.21 -9.60
C ILE A 35 -13.04 -13.85 -10.59
N PRO A 36 -14.27 -14.34 -10.38
CA PRO A 36 -15.35 -14.15 -11.35
C PRO A 36 -15.75 -12.68 -11.49
N ALA A 37 -16.24 -12.34 -12.68
CA ALA A 37 -16.87 -11.04 -12.93
C ALA A 37 -18.07 -10.84 -11.99
N ALA A 38 -18.13 -9.68 -11.34
CA ALA A 38 -19.18 -9.34 -10.38
C ALA A 38 -19.42 -7.83 -10.39
N SER A 39 -20.55 -7.41 -9.82
CA SER A 39 -20.81 -6.00 -9.56
C SER A 39 -20.17 -5.64 -8.21
N ARG A 40 -19.26 -4.68 -8.24
CA ARG A 40 -18.46 -4.23 -7.09
C ARG A 40 -18.63 -2.73 -6.92
N ARG A 41 -18.63 -2.26 -5.68
CA ARG A 41 -18.86 -0.84 -5.37
C ARG A 41 -17.73 -0.17 -4.63
N GLY A 42 -17.03 -0.89 -3.75
CA GLY A 42 -15.99 -0.32 -2.91
C GLY A 42 -14.74 -1.18 -2.90
N ALA A 43 -13.61 -0.55 -2.63
CA ALA A 43 -12.34 -1.20 -2.42
C ALA A 43 -11.54 -0.44 -1.35
N ALA A 44 -10.89 -1.18 -0.47
CA ALA A 44 -9.94 -0.66 0.50
C ALA A 44 -8.63 -1.42 0.36
N PHE A 45 -7.52 -0.70 0.41
CA PHE A 45 -6.16 -1.24 0.28
C PHE A 45 -5.42 -1.09 1.60
N GLY A 46 -4.68 -2.12 2.02
CA GLY A 46 -3.95 -2.11 3.28
C GLY A 46 -3.24 -3.43 3.56
N ASP A 47 -2.28 -3.40 4.49
CA ASP A 47 -1.55 -4.59 4.94
C ASP A 47 -2.27 -5.20 6.15
N ILE A 48 -3.27 -6.05 5.91
CA ILE A 48 -4.24 -6.46 6.94
C ILE A 48 -3.62 -7.42 7.96
N ASN A 49 -2.72 -8.28 7.49
CA ASN A 49 -2.06 -9.29 8.32
C ASN A 49 -0.67 -8.84 8.81
N ASN A 50 -0.22 -7.64 8.47
CA ASN A 50 1.10 -7.08 8.82
C ASN A 50 2.28 -7.90 8.26
N ASP A 51 2.13 -8.47 7.06
CA ASP A 51 3.21 -9.17 6.37
C ASP A 51 4.02 -8.24 5.43
N GLY A 52 3.58 -6.99 5.28
CA GLY A 52 4.22 -5.98 4.46
C GLY A 52 3.74 -5.97 3.00
N ASN A 53 2.81 -6.84 2.62
CA ASN A 53 2.15 -6.81 1.33
C ASN A 53 0.84 -6.03 1.42
N VAL A 54 0.49 -5.32 0.34
CA VAL A 54 -0.79 -4.60 0.27
C VAL A 54 -1.88 -5.57 -0.19
N ASP A 55 -2.84 -5.83 0.70
CA ASP A 55 -4.07 -6.58 0.47
C ASP A 55 -5.20 -5.69 -0.03
N ILE A 56 -6.29 -6.33 -0.46
CA ILE A 56 -7.49 -5.64 -0.98
C ILE A 56 -8.74 -6.22 -0.34
N VAL A 57 -9.56 -5.35 0.27
CA VAL A 57 -10.94 -5.68 0.65
C VAL A 57 -11.88 -5.06 -0.37
N ILE A 58 -12.82 -5.85 -0.89
CA ILE A 58 -13.76 -5.45 -1.93
C ILE A 58 -15.19 -5.61 -1.43
N VAL A 59 -16.00 -4.57 -1.63
CA VAL A 59 -17.44 -4.61 -1.36
C VAL A 59 -18.17 -5.01 -2.64
N ASN A 60 -18.78 -6.19 -2.61
CA ASN A 60 -19.60 -6.73 -3.69
C ASN A 60 -21.06 -6.29 -3.52
N VAL A 61 -21.77 -6.07 -4.63
CA VAL A 61 -23.18 -5.66 -4.59
C VAL A 61 -24.06 -6.90 -4.37
N GLY A 62 -24.80 -6.92 -3.27
CA GLY A 62 -25.74 -8.01 -2.95
C GLY A 62 -25.07 -9.32 -2.53
N GLU A 63 -23.76 -9.30 -2.26
CA GLU A 63 -22.94 -10.46 -1.93
C GLU A 63 -21.99 -10.12 -0.78
N PRO A 64 -21.47 -11.12 -0.04
CA PRO A 64 -20.43 -10.90 0.98
C PRO A 64 -19.19 -10.19 0.41
N PRO A 65 -18.44 -9.43 1.23
CA PRO A 65 -17.19 -8.82 0.78
C PRO A 65 -16.14 -9.87 0.43
N SER A 66 -15.24 -9.52 -0.48
CA SER A 66 -14.07 -10.35 -0.80
C SER A 66 -12.82 -9.77 -0.15
N LEU A 67 -12.00 -10.64 0.45
CA LEU A 67 -10.65 -10.31 0.89
C LEU A 67 -9.64 -10.99 -0.04
N LEU A 68 -8.76 -10.20 -0.64
CA LEU A 68 -7.70 -10.66 -1.50
C LEU A 68 -6.39 -10.43 -0.75
N LEU A 69 -5.82 -11.52 -0.22
CA LEU A 69 -4.52 -11.48 0.43
C LEU A 69 -3.42 -11.52 -0.64
N ASN A 70 -2.51 -10.55 -0.56
CA ASN A 70 -1.40 -10.47 -1.49
C ASN A 70 -0.27 -11.40 -1.05
N GLN A 71 -0.12 -12.49 -1.78
CA GLN A 71 0.92 -13.50 -1.54
C GLN A 71 2.18 -13.25 -2.38
N GLY A 72 2.40 -12.01 -2.83
CA GLY A 72 3.58 -11.63 -3.59
C GLY A 72 4.86 -11.90 -2.82
N SER A 73 5.75 -12.69 -3.41
CA SER A 73 7.05 -13.07 -2.86
C SER A 73 8.15 -12.51 -3.76
N ASN A 74 8.57 -11.28 -3.48
CA ASN A 74 9.79 -10.73 -4.04
C ASN A 74 10.75 -10.40 -2.89
N GLY A 75 12.05 -10.49 -3.16
CA GLY A 75 13.08 -10.21 -2.14
C GLY A 75 13.26 -8.72 -1.84
N ASN A 76 12.30 -7.86 -2.20
CA ASN A 76 12.42 -6.42 -2.01
C ASN A 76 12.02 -6.02 -0.59
N HIS A 77 12.59 -4.91 -0.16
CA HIS A 77 12.35 -4.27 1.11
C HIS A 77 11.17 -3.31 1.05
N ARG A 78 10.58 -3.07 2.22
CA ARG A 78 9.43 -2.18 2.38
C ARG A 78 9.42 -1.53 3.76
N VAL A 79 8.67 -0.46 3.91
CA VAL A 79 8.46 0.21 5.20
C VAL A 79 7.04 0.73 5.29
N LEU A 80 6.47 0.72 6.50
CA LEU A 80 5.18 1.35 6.76
C LEU A 80 5.32 2.42 7.86
N PHE A 81 4.57 3.52 7.72
CA PHE A 81 4.51 4.58 8.72
C PHE A 81 3.08 4.82 9.20
N LYS A 82 2.84 4.63 10.50
CA LYS A 82 1.64 5.09 11.21
C LYS A 82 1.94 6.44 11.83
N LEU A 83 1.24 7.48 11.40
CA LEU A 83 1.40 8.83 11.95
C LEU A 83 0.28 9.17 12.92
N ILE A 84 0.62 9.81 14.03
CA ILE A 84 -0.33 10.26 15.03
C ILE A 84 -0.07 11.75 15.29
N GLY A 85 -1.06 12.59 14.95
CA GLY A 85 -1.01 14.02 15.24
C GLY A 85 -1.29 14.33 16.70
N MET A 86 -0.66 15.38 17.21
CA MET A 86 -0.84 15.92 18.55
C MET A 86 -1.45 17.33 18.49
N LYS A 87 -0.76 18.24 17.79
CA LYS A 87 -1.24 19.59 17.46
C LYS A 87 -2.10 19.55 16.20
N SER A 88 -1.66 18.76 15.22
CA SER A 88 -2.43 18.39 14.04
C SER A 88 -3.54 17.39 14.40
N ASN A 89 -4.43 17.06 13.46
CA ASN A 89 -5.50 16.08 13.72
C ASN A 89 -4.91 14.72 14.13
N LYS A 90 -5.55 14.03 15.09
CA LYS A 90 -5.04 12.79 15.70
C LYS A 90 -4.81 11.66 14.69
N SER A 91 -5.59 11.65 13.61
CA SER A 91 -5.47 10.65 12.54
C SER A 91 -4.29 10.94 11.60
N GLY A 92 -3.58 12.06 11.75
CA GLY A 92 -2.46 12.45 10.91
C GLY A 92 -2.83 12.80 9.47
N ILE A 93 -4.13 12.96 9.15
CA ILE A 93 -4.61 13.22 7.78
C ILE A 93 -3.98 14.52 7.25
N GLY A 94 -3.42 14.46 6.04
CA GLY A 94 -2.67 15.55 5.41
C GLY A 94 -1.19 15.58 5.76
N ALA A 95 -0.71 14.74 6.69
CA ALA A 95 0.72 14.60 6.93
C ALA A 95 1.37 13.87 5.75
N ARG A 96 2.47 14.43 5.25
CA ARG A 96 3.24 13.87 4.13
C ARG A 96 4.56 13.32 4.62
N VAL A 97 4.91 12.11 4.18
CA VAL A 97 6.22 11.52 4.41
C VAL A 97 6.95 11.42 3.08
N THR A 98 8.12 12.01 3.02
CA THR A 98 9.10 11.82 1.94
C THR A 98 10.17 10.87 2.43
N VAL A 99 10.32 9.72 1.78
CA VAL A 99 11.32 8.69 2.05
C VAL A 99 12.44 8.80 1.03
N MET A 100 13.68 8.88 1.53
CA MET A 100 14.89 8.91 0.72
C MET A 100 15.74 7.68 1.05
N THR A 101 16.08 6.91 0.02
CA THR A 101 17.00 5.77 0.08
C THR A 101 18.26 6.08 -0.73
N ALA A 102 19.15 5.10 -0.89
CA ALA A 102 20.31 5.24 -1.76
C ALA A 102 19.91 5.38 -3.24
N THR A 103 18.84 4.72 -3.66
CA THR A 103 18.44 4.64 -5.08
C THR A 103 17.17 5.42 -5.42
N SER A 104 16.39 5.86 -4.43
CA SER A 104 15.08 6.46 -4.70
C SER A 104 14.66 7.54 -3.70
N THR A 105 13.83 8.47 -4.19
CA THR A 105 13.06 9.40 -3.37
C THR A 105 11.59 9.23 -3.71
N GLN A 106 10.77 8.97 -2.70
CA GLN A 106 9.33 8.75 -2.85
C GLN A 106 8.60 9.56 -1.79
N PHE A 107 7.38 10.00 -2.07
CA PHE A 107 6.54 10.58 -1.02
C PHE A 107 5.13 10.01 -1.07
N ASN A 108 4.49 9.98 0.09
CA ASN A 108 3.08 9.67 0.21
C ASN A 108 2.46 10.50 1.35
N GLU A 109 1.14 10.57 1.38
CA GLU A 109 0.40 11.44 2.29
C GLU A 109 -0.76 10.68 2.93
N VAL A 110 -0.99 10.89 4.22
CA VAL A 110 -2.09 10.25 4.93
C VAL A 110 -3.39 10.87 4.45
N ARG A 111 -4.26 10.05 3.86
CA ARG A 111 -5.53 10.49 3.29
C ARG A 111 -6.70 9.91 4.08
N GLY A 112 -7.75 10.73 4.22
CA GLY A 112 -9.07 10.23 4.58
C GLY A 112 -9.75 9.64 3.34
N GLY A 113 -10.40 8.49 3.50
CA GLY A 113 -11.08 7.77 2.44
C GLY A 113 -10.17 6.90 1.56
N GLY A 114 -10.74 6.40 0.49
CA GLY A 114 -10.08 5.55 -0.51
C GLY A 114 -10.98 5.44 -1.74
N SER A 115 -11.52 4.25 -1.98
CA SER A 115 -12.57 4.06 -2.99
C SER A 115 -13.95 4.53 -2.48
N TYR A 116 -14.98 4.33 -3.29
CA TYR A 116 -16.36 4.70 -2.98
C TYR A 116 -16.83 4.08 -1.65
N LEU A 117 -17.26 4.95 -0.72
CA LEU A 117 -17.69 4.60 0.64
C LEU A 117 -16.71 3.67 1.38
N SER A 118 -15.42 3.81 1.11
CA SER A 118 -14.35 2.94 1.63
C SER A 118 -13.23 3.76 2.27
N GLN A 119 -12.45 3.14 3.15
CA GLN A 119 -11.28 3.73 3.79
C GLN A 119 -10.09 2.78 3.64
N ASN A 120 -9.01 3.26 3.02
CA ASN A 120 -7.75 2.52 2.99
C ASN A 120 -7.11 2.49 4.38
N ASP A 121 -6.16 1.57 4.58
CA ASP A 121 -5.27 1.63 5.72
C ASP A 121 -4.59 3.01 5.79
N PRO A 122 -4.66 3.74 6.92
CA PRO A 122 -4.06 5.06 7.04
C PRO A 122 -2.52 5.02 7.11
N ARG A 123 -1.91 3.84 7.26
CA ARG A 123 -0.45 3.69 7.23
C ARG A 123 0.09 3.93 5.83
N LEU A 124 1.18 4.70 5.76
CA LEU A 124 1.87 4.94 4.50
C LEU A 124 2.83 3.79 4.21
N HIS A 125 2.58 3.06 3.13
CA HIS A 125 3.44 2.00 2.64
C HIS A 125 4.39 2.53 1.56
N PHE A 126 5.65 2.11 1.64
CA PHE A 126 6.67 2.37 0.63
C PHE A 126 7.42 1.08 0.28
N GLY A 127 7.46 0.74 -1.00
CA GLY A 127 8.38 -0.27 -1.53
C GLY A 127 9.76 0.36 -1.77
N LEU A 128 10.81 -0.24 -1.20
CA LEU A 128 12.18 0.28 -1.23
C LEU A 128 13.08 -0.47 -2.22
N GLY A 129 12.56 -1.49 -2.90
CA GLY A 129 13.36 -2.29 -3.84
C GLY A 129 14.46 -3.05 -3.11
N ALA A 130 15.69 -3.01 -3.61
CA ALA A 130 16.83 -3.66 -2.97
C ALA A 130 17.41 -2.88 -1.78
N ASP A 131 16.93 -1.65 -1.52
CA ASP A 131 17.45 -0.83 -0.43
C ASP A 131 16.92 -1.30 0.93
N SER A 132 17.78 -1.92 1.73
CA SER A 132 17.49 -2.36 3.09
C SER A 132 17.54 -1.25 4.14
N LYS A 133 17.81 0.00 3.70
CA LYS A 133 18.00 1.15 4.56
C LYS A 133 17.49 2.44 3.94
N ILE A 134 16.86 3.24 4.77
CA ILE A 134 16.38 4.58 4.48
C ILE A 134 17.40 5.56 5.07
N SER A 135 17.98 6.42 4.24
CA SER A 135 18.95 7.42 4.69
C SER A 135 18.25 8.54 5.45
N GLN A 136 17.09 8.97 4.98
CA GLN A 136 16.31 10.03 5.60
C GLN A 136 14.82 9.86 5.31
N ILE A 137 13.99 10.20 6.31
CA ILE A 137 12.60 10.58 6.06
C ILE A 137 12.36 12.01 6.50
N GLU A 138 11.54 12.72 5.75
CA GLU A 138 10.98 14.01 6.12
C GLU A 138 9.47 13.87 6.30
N ILE A 139 8.96 14.32 7.45
CA ILE A 139 7.54 14.33 7.78
C ILE A 139 7.09 15.77 7.83
N ARG A 140 6.25 16.18 6.88
CA ARG A 140 5.57 17.48 6.90
C ARG A 140 4.19 17.30 7.48
N TRP A 141 3.97 17.82 8.68
CA TRP A 141 2.69 17.79 9.37
C TRP A 141 1.71 18.83 8.81
N PRO A 142 0.38 18.63 8.97
CA PRO A 142 -0.64 19.57 8.49
C PRO A 142 -0.50 21.00 9.01
N ASN A 143 0.04 21.18 10.21
CA ASN A 143 0.32 22.51 10.78
C ASN A 143 1.55 23.21 10.16
N GLY A 144 2.23 22.57 9.19
CA GLY A 144 3.41 23.08 8.51
C GLY A 144 4.74 22.72 9.17
N LYS A 145 4.73 22.10 10.36
CA LYS A 145 5.96 21.64 11.01
C LYS A 145 6.61 20.51 10.21
N ILE A 146 7.93 20.52 10.16
CA ILE A 146 8.73 19.48 9.53
C ILE A 146 9.54 18.75 10.61
N GLU A 147 9.50 17.42 10.57
CA GLU A 147 10.35 16.53 11.35
C GLU A 147 11.21 15.68 10.41
N THR A 148 12.45 15.40 10.84
CA THR A 148 13.39 14.60 10.06
C THR A 148 13.95 13.49 10.93
N LEU A 149 13.95 12.28 10.39
CA LEU A 149 14.56 11.11 10.99
C LEU A 149 15.53 10.49 9.98
N ARG A 150 16.64 9.90 10.47
CA ARG A 150 17.74 9.41 9.62
C ARG A 150 18.11 7.99 9.97
N GLU A 151 18.68 7.28 9.00
CA GLU A 151 19.28 5.95 9.17
C GLU A 151 18.29 4.89 9.68
N LEU A 152 17.08 4.84 9.10
CA LEU A 152 16.05 3.86 9.47
C LEU A 152 16.28 2.55 8.68
N PRO A 153 16.36 1.37 9.32
CA PRO A 153 16.31 0.11 8.60
C PRO A 153 14.96 -0.10 7.93
N ALA A 154 14.96 -0.78 6.78
CA ALA A 154 13.74 -1.26 6.16
C ALA A 154 13.12 -2.43 6.94
N ASP A 155 11.96 -2.88 6.47
CA ASP A 155 11.19 -4.03 6.98
C ASP A 155 10.62 -3.83 8.38
N PHE A 156 10.15 -2.61 8.64
CA PHE A 156 9.45 -2.26 9.88
C PHE A 156 8.19 -1.46 9.60
N ILE A 157 7.26 -1.56 10.56
CA ILE A 157 6.17 -0.62 10.76
C ILE A 157 6.60 0.35 11.86
N TYR A 158 6.71 1.63 11.53
CA TYR A 158 7.04 2.70 12.48
C TYR A 158 5.77 3.43 12.91
N THR A 159 5.55 3.57 14.21
CA THR A 159 4.59 4.54 14.75
C THR A 159 5.35 5.81 15.13
N ILE A 160 4.94 6.93 14.53
CA ILE A 160 5.56 8.23 14.75
C ILE A 160 4.49 9.19 15.26
N VAL A 161 4.78 9.82 16.40
CA VAL A 161 3.90 10.78 17.05
C VAL A 161 4.49 12.18 16.83
N GLU A 162 3.64 13.12 16.39
CA GLU A 162 4.02 14.51 16.14
C GLU A 162 4.75 15.10 17.35
N GLU A 163 5.93 15.65 17.10
CA GLU A 163 6.91 16.22 18.05
C GLU A 163 7.54 15.24 19.05
N GLN A 164 7.24 13.94 18.97
CA GLN A 164 7.82 12.91 19.84
C GLN A 164 8.69 11.91 19.08
N GLY A 165 8.65 11.91 17.74
CA GLY A 165 9.41 10.97 16.91
C GLY A 165 8.84 9.55 16.97
N ILE A 166 9.71 8.55 16.87
CA ILE A 166 9.33 7.12 16.83
C ILE A 166 8.94 6.67 18.25
N THR A 167 7.68 6.26 18.43
CA THR A 167 7.18 5.74 19.71
C THR A 167 6.96 4.23 19.71
N ASN A 168 6.87 3.62 18.52
CA ASN A 168 6.86 2.16 18.38
C ASN A 168 7.53 1.74 17.06
N LYS A 169 8.12 0.55 17.05
CA LYS A 169 8.77 -0.07 15.89
C LYS A 169 8.48 -1.58 15.92
N THR A 170 7.73 -2.06 14.93
CA THR A 170 7.38 -3.49 14.81
C THR A 170 8.04 -4.08 13.58
N ALA A 171 8.74 -5.20 13.72
CA ALA A 171 9.35 -5.90 12.59
C ALA A 171 8.27 -6.47 11.67
N LEU A 172 8.44 -6.30 10.36
CA LEU A 172 7.72 -7.08 9.38
C LEU A 172 8.39 -8.45 9.26
N PRO A 173 7.64 -9.50 8.88
CA PRO A 173 8.24 -10.77 8.47
C PRO A 173 9.30 -10.54 7.38
N PRO A 174 10.31 -11.41 7.25
CA PRO A 174 11.23 -11.33 6.12
C PRO A 174 10.45 -11.44 4.80
N PRO A 175 10.90 -10.77 3.71
CA PRO A 175 10.29 -10.96 2.41
C PRO A 175 10.34 -12.45 2.05
N LEU A 176 9.19 -13.05 1.74
CA LEU A 176 9.16 -14.42 1.26
C LEU A 176 9.94 -14.44 -0.07
N ARG A 177 11.03 -15.20 -0.13
CA ARG A 177 11.65 -15.52 -1.42
C ARG A 177 10.70 -16.47 -2.13
N ARG A 178 10.48 -16.25 -3.43
CA ARG A 178 9.95 -17.32 -4.25
C ARG A 178 11.04 -18.38 -4.31
N ASP A 179 10.86 -19.45 -3.55
CA ASP A 179 11.63 -20.67 -3.78
C ASP A 179 11.25 -21.10 -5.21
N LEU A 180 12.14 -20.85 -6.16
CA LEU A 180 12.07 -21.55 -7.43
C LEU A 180 12.21 -23.03 -7.09
N PRO A 181 11.38 -23.93 -7.65
CA PRO A 181 11.68 -25.35 -7.54
C PRO A 181 13.10 -25.53 -8.08
N ASP A 182 13.94 -26.17 -7.28
CA ASP A 182 15.27 -26.59 -7.66
C ASP A 182 15.11 -27.39 -8.96
N THR A 183 15.51 -26.82 -10.09
CA THR A 183 15.62 -27.58 -11.34
C THR A 183 16.89 -28.39 -11.21
N GLY A 184 16.84 -29.41 -10.36
CA GLY A 184 17.84 -30.47 -10.31
C GLY A 184 17.67 -31.34 -11.55
N ASP A 185 18.75 -31.36 -12.35
CA ASP A 185 19.19 -32.34 -13.35
C ASP A 185 18.15 -33.23 -14.07
#